data_AF-A0A5D1ZY20-F1
#
_entry.id   AF-A0A5D1ZY20-F1
#
_cell.length_a   1.000
_cell.length_b   1.000
_cell.length_c   1.000
_cell.angle_alpha   90.00
_cell.angle_beta   90.00
_cell.angle_gamma   90.00
#
_symmetry.space_group_name_H-M   'P 1'
#
loop_
_entity.id
_entity.type
_entity.pdbx_description
1 polymer ?
#
loop_
_entity_poly.entity_id
_entity_poly.type
_entity_poly.pdbx_seq_one_letter_code
_entity_poly.pdbx_strand_id
1 'polypeptide(L)'
;MASKFLPSRLPLPLNSPRFHRLPSTNKTMIPIASFSSSSPSASSVDNSVRKQEEEEEELQEKVAQALTYHHQTKHGFANYARGPRGLDWANQPNPFRRYISAPLLPLLHFPTDRPIVAVTDDAPLYSSLFHSLPPPKPISHSTISQLFFDSLALSAWKTTGFSTWSLRVNPSSGNLHPTEAYLIAPPIQSISDSPFVAHYAPKEHSLELRATIPSGFFPNFFPDNSFLIGISSIFWREAWKYGERAFRYCNHDVGHAIGAIAMAAATLGWDVKLLDGFGYKDLEQLMGLQFFPDFKIPSRPIKGKFPEIEFEHPDCLILVFPNGSNPFDVNYKELSSVVNEFTNLEWKGKSNSLSKEHICWDIIYRTAEAVKKPLTIQKGEFLVDQFKSSGICSENSYKGFTIREVVRKRRSAVDMDGVTVMDRQTFYQILLHCLPSGKGEKHRRQSTLPFRALSWDAEVHAAIFVHRVIGLPKGLYFLVRNEDHLEELKMATRSEFKWEKPEGCPDDLPLYELASSDCRELAKHLSCHQDIASDGCFSLGMMAHFEPTLSEKGAWMYPRLFWETGVLGQVLYLEAHAVGISATGIGCFFDDPVHELLGFRGSKFQSLYHFTVGGPVLDKRIMSLPAYPGPSIDA
;
A
#
# COMPACT_ATOMS: atom_id res chain seq x y z
N MET A 1 13.33 32.35 28.17
CA MET A 1 12.77 33.60 28.74
C MET A 1 11.72 34.12 27.78
N ALA A 2 10.45 33.91 28.07
CA ALA A 2 9.30 34.68 27.59
C ALA A 2 8.03 34.01 28.16
N SER A 3 7.23 34.79 28.86
CA SER A 3 6.10 34.39 29.69
C SER A 3 4.77 34.79 29.06
N LYS A 4 3.74 33.97 29.33
CA LYS A 4 2.34 34.33 29.67
C LYS A 4 1.56 35.24 28.72
N PHE A 5 0.43 34.75 28.21
CA PHE A 5 -0.90 35.39 28.35
C PHE A 5 -2.01 34.34 28.09
N LEU A 6 -3.05 34.36 28.94
CA LEU A 6 -4.24 33.51 28.96
C LEU A 6 -5.44 34.43 29.24
N PRO A 7 -6.61 34.21 28.61
CA PRO A 7 -7.90 34.49 29.27
C PRO A 7 -8.90 33.32 29.06
N SER A 8 -9.36 32.67 30.14
CA SER A 8 -10.64 32.87 30.85
C SER A 8 -11.81 32.00 30.34
N ARG A 9 -12.22 31.04 31.18
CA ARG A 9 -13.36 30.11 31.04
C ARG A 9 -14.67 30.72 31.56
N LEU A 10 -15.82 30.31 31.01
CA LEU A 10 -17.15 30.28 31.64
C LEU A 10 -17.95 29.02 31.17
N PRO A 11 -19.00 28.57 31.88
CA PRO A 11 -19.27 27.15 32.14
C PRO A 11 -20.54 26.58 31.47
N LEU A 12 -20.65 25.24 31.42
CA LEU A 12 -21.86 24.50 30.99
C LEU A 12 -22.34 23.56 32.10
N PRO A 13 -23.67 23.40 32.31
CA PRO A 13 -24.22 22.61 33.40
C PRO A 13 -24.49 21.15 33.01
N LEU A 14 -24.24 20.26 33.96
CA LEU A 14 -24.63 18.85 34.00
C LEU A 14 -26.13 18.71 34.28
N ASN A 15 -26.81 17.78 33.62
CA ASN A 15 -28.01 17.15 34.15
C ASN A 15 -28.15 15.70 33.64
N SER A 16 -28.37 14.79 34.58
CA SER A 16 -28.70 13.38 34.38
C SER A 16 -30.03 13.10 35.09
N PRO A 17 -30.96 12.29 34.54
CA PRO A 17 -32.15 11.90 35.28
C PRO A 17 -32.03 10.51 35.89
N ARG A 18 -32.41 10.44 37.17
CA ARG A 18 -32.63 9.23 37.99
C ARG A 18 -33.96 8.56 37.60
N PHE A 19 -33.97 7.24 37.51
CA PHE A 19 -35.20 6.44 37.46
C PHE A 19 -35.69 6.06 38.86
N HIS A 20 -36.99 6.26 39.10
CA HIS A 20 -37.71 5.86 40.30
C HIS A 20 -38.17 4.38 40.22
N ARG A 21 -38.09 3.68 41.34
CA ARG A 21 -38.68 2.35 41.60
C ARG A 21 -40.07 2.46 42.26
N LEU A 22 -40.83 1.37 42.14
CA LEU A 22 -41.82 0.74 43.05
C LEU A 22 -43.26 0.63 42.45
N PRO A 23 -44.12 -0.30 42.91
CA PRO A 23 -43.87 -1.65 43.46
C PRO A 23 -44.81 -2.76 42.91
N SER A 24 -44.53 -3.98 43.36
CA SER A 24 -45.19 -5.26 43.13
C SER A 24 -46.64 -5.37 43.65
N THR A 25 -47.46 -6.21 42.99
CA THR A 25 -48.61 -6.88 43.61
C THR A 25 -48.77 -8.33 43.11
N ASN A 26 -48.91 -9.25 44.07
CA ASN A 26 -49.17 -10.69 43.93
C ASN A 26 -50.52 -11.02 43.25
N LYS A 27 -50.61 -12.18 42.58
CA LYS A 27 -51.82 -13.04 42.56
C LYS A 27 -51.51 -14.49 42.12
N THR A 28 -51.69 -15.37 43.11
CA THR A 28 -52.22 -16.75 43.15
C THR A 28 -52.28 -17.64 41.89
N MET A 29 -51.76 -18.87 42.08
CA MET A 29 -51.83 -20.04 41.19
C MET A 29 -53.21 -20.73 41.17
N ILE A 30 -53.59 -21.27 39.99
CA ILE A 30 -54.57 -22.34 39.80
C ILE A 30 -54.02 -23.29 38.71
N PRO A 31 -54.06 -24.64 38.87
CA PRO A 31 -53.41 -25.57 37.95
C PRO A 31 -54.34 -26.02 36.82
N ILE A 32 -53.86 -26.05 35.58
CA ILE A 32 -54.54 -26.71 34.45
C ILE A 32 -53.53 -27.54 33.66
N ALA A 33 -54.01 -28.72 33.29
CA ALA A 33 -53.31 -29.87 32.75
C ALA A 33 -52.55 -29.63 31.43
N SER A 34 -51.52 -30.45 31.29
CA SER A 34 -50.60 -30.65 30.18
C SER A 34 -51.27 -30.93 28.83
N PHE A 35 -50.85 -30.19 27.80
CA PHE A 35 -50.81 -30.66 26.42
C PHE A 35 -49.40 -30.40 25.85
N SER A 36 -48.72 -31.47 25.49
CA SER A 36 -47.43 -31.47 24.83
C SER A 36 -47.58 -31.05 23.36
N SER A 37 -47.08 -29.87 23.02
CA SER A 37 -46.72 -29.51 21.64
C SER A 37 -45.20 -29.44 21.54
N SER A 38 -44.63 -30.25 20.66
CA SER A 38 -43.21 -30.19 20.31
C SER A 38 -42.94 -28.92 19.52
N SER A 39 -42.44 -27.88 20.21
CA SER A 39 -41.85 -26.70 19.57
C SER A 39 -40.52 -27.08 18.91
N PRO A 40 -40.18 -26.51 17.73
CA PRO A 40 -38.82 -26.60 17.22
C PRO A 40 -37.88 -25.93 18.23
N SER A 41 -36.71 -26.52 18.45
CA SER A 41 -35.72 -26.14 19.46
C SER A 41 -35.36 -24.66 19.41
N ALA A 42 -35.91 -23.87 20.33
CA ALA A 42 -35.58 -22.46 20.54
C ALA A 42 -34.08 -22.21 20.78
N SER A 43 -33.33 -23.22 21.25
CA SER A 43 -31.89 -23.15 21.49
C SER A 43 -31.02 -22.93 20.25
N SER A 44 -31.49 -23.33 19.06
CA SER A 44 -30.71 -23.20 17.82
C SER A 44 -30.73 -21.79 17.24
N VAL A 45 -31.87 -21.09 17.38
CA VAL A 45 -32.03 -19.69 16.95
C VAL A 45 -31.30 -18.77 17.93
N ASP A 46 -31.43 -19.01 19.24
CA ASP A 46 -30.77 -18.25 20.30
C ASP A 46 -29.23 -18.30 20.19
N ASN A 47 -28.66 -19.47 19.86
CA ASN A 47 -27.23 -19.62 19.65
C ASN A 47 -26.73 -18.93 18.36
N SER A 48 -27.54 -18.85 17.32
CA SER A 48 -27.15 -18.19 16.06
C SER A 48 -27.15 -16.66 16.18
N VAL A 49 -28.14 -16.10 16.89
CA VAL A 49 -28.23 -14.67 17.18
C VAL A 49 -27.08 -14.25 18.09
N ARG A 50 -26.84 -14.99 19.17
CA ARG A 50 -25.72 -14.72 20.09
C ARG A 50 -24.36 -14.78 19.40
N LYS A 51 -24.15 -15.73 18.48
CA LYS A 51 -22.91 -15.82 17.71
C LYS A 51 -22.72 -14.64 16.76
N GLN A 52 -23.79 -14.15 16.14
CA GLN A 52 -23.75 -12.96 15.30
C GLN A 52 -23.45 -11.69 16.12
N GLU A 53 -24.05 -11.56 17.30
CA GLU A 53 -23.76 -10.46 18.23
C GLU A 53 -22.28 -10.47 18.69
N GLU A 54 -21.73 -11.65 19.03
CA GLU A 54 -20.32 -11.81 19.40
C GLU A 54 -19.36 -11.48 18.23
N GLU A 55 -19.67 -11.90 16.99
CA GLU A 55 -18.88 -11.58 15.80
C GLU A 55 -18.92 -10.08 15.46
N GLU A 56 -20.07 -9.42 15.65
CA GLU A 56 -20.23 -7.99 15.44
C GLU A 56 -19.49 -7.16 16.50
N GLU A 57 -19.56 -7.55 17.78
CA GLU A 57 -18.79 -6.92 18.87
C GLU A 57 -17.28 -7.05 18.64
N GLU A 58 -16.80 -8.23 18.25
CA GLU A 58 -15.38 -8.46 17.91
C GLU A 58 -14.92 -7.58 16.72
N LEU A 59 -15.76 -7.44 15.69
CA LEU A 59 -15.46 -6.56 14.56
C LEU A 59 -15.39 -5.09 15.01
N GLN A 60 -16.34 -4.63 15.83
CA GLN A 60 -16.37 -3.27 16.34
C GLN A 60 -15.11 -2.95 17.18
N GLU A 61 -14.66 -3.88 18.02
CA GLU A 61 -13.41 -3.72 18.78
C GLU A 61 -12.18 -3.60 17.86
N LYS A 62 -12.09 -4.43 16.82
CA LYS A 62 -10.98 -4.38 15.85
C LYS A 62 -10.98 -3.08 15.06
N VAL A 63 -12.15 -2.62 14.60
CA VAL A 63 -12.31 -1.32 13.94
C VAL A 63 -11.91 -0.20 14.89
N ALA A 64 -12.37 -0.23 16.15
CA ALA A 64 -12.01 0.76 17.15
C ALA A 64 -10.50 0.82 17.41
N GLN A 65 -9.80 -0.32 17.42
CA GLN A 65 -8.34 -0.36 17.53
C GLN A 65 -7.64 0.29 16.31
N ALA A 66 -8.13 0.04 15.10
CA ALA A 66 -7.60 0.68 13.87
C ALA A 66 -7.83 2.20 13.88
N LEU A 67 -9.02 2.66 14.27
CA LEU A 67 -9.35 4.08 14.44
C LEU A 67 -8.49 4.74 15.54
N THR A 68 -8.29 4.04 16.66
CA THR A 68 -7.43 4.51 17.76
C THR A 68 -6.00 4.71 17.29
N TYR A 69 -5.43 3.73 16.59
CA TYR A 69 -4.10 3.86 16.00
C TYR A 69 -4.03 4.99 14.99
N HIS A 70 -5.02 5.12 14.11
CA HIS A 70 -5.06 6.23 13.16
C HIS A 70 -5.04 7.57 13.90
N HIS A 71 -5.95 7.80 14.85
CA HIS A 71 -6.01 9.03 15.63
C HIS A 71 -4.69 9.31 16.39
N GLN A 72 -4.14 8.33 17.09
CA GLN A 72 -2.92 8.50 17.88
C GLN A 72 -1.68 8.82 17.03
N THR A 73 -1.64 8.32 15.79
CA THR A 73 -0.49 8.49 14.90
C THR A 73 -0.59 9.69 13.98
N LYS A 74 -1.61 10.57 14.16
CA LYS A 74 -1.72 11.84 13.43
C LYS A 74 -0.58 12.79 13.80
N HIS A 75 -0.21 13.66 12.86
CA HIS A 75 0.53 14.88 13.19
C HIS A 75 -0.46 16.03 13.32
N GLY A 76 -0.29 16.86 14.36
CA GLY A 76 -0.99 18.13 14.51
C GLY A 76 0.00 19.29 14.63
N PHE A 77 -0.48 20.52 14.50
CA PHE A 77 0.37 21.71 14.64
C PHE A 77 1.05 21.81 16.01
N ALA A 78 0.38 21.35 17.07
CA ALA A 78 0.92 21.41 18.42
C ALA A 78 1.94 20.29 18.69
N ASN A 79 1.74 19.09 18.12
CA ASN A 79 2.58 17.93 18.38
C ASN A 79 2.58 16.97 17.18
N TYR A 80 3.76 16.42 16.87
CA TYR A 80 3.90 15.30 15.97
C TYR A 80 3.54 13.98 16.67
N ALA A 81 3.13 12.95 15.90
CA ALA A 81 3.06 11.58 16.35
C ALA A 81 4.34 11.16 17.09
N ARG A 82 4.20 10.28 18.09
CA ARG A 82 5.32 9.90 18.95
C ARG A 82 6.35 9.10 18.16
N GLY A 83 7.56 9.64 18.12
CA GLY A 83 8.74 9.04 17.52
C GLY A 83 9.89 8.86 18.53
N PRO A 84 11.01 8.26 18.10
CA PRO A 84 12.22 8.23 18.91
C PRO A 84 12.73 9.66 19.19
N ARG A 85 13.35 9.90 20.35
CA ARG A 85 13.87 11.23 20.76
C ARG A 85 15.25 11.55 20.13
N GLY A 86 15.48 11.08 18.90
CA GLY A 86 16.75 11.10 18.19
C GLY A 86 17.02 9.75 17.50
N LEU A 87 17.82 9.76 16.42
CA LEU A 87 18.15 8.55 15.67
C LEU A 87 19.47 7.94 16.16
N ASP A 88 19.41 6.67 16.54
CA ASP A 88 20.58 5.86 16.88
C ASP A 88 21.13 5.19 15.61
N TRP A 89 21.93 5.94 14.86
CA TRP A 89 22.50 5.50 13.58
C TRP A 89 23.40 4.27 13.71
N ALA A 90 24.04 4.06 14.87
CA ALA A 90 24.86 2.88 15.12
C ALA A 90 24.04 1.59 15.28
N ASN A 91 22.72 1.74 15.47
CA ASN A 91 21.76 0.66 15.61
C ASN A 91 20.68 0.70 14.51
N GLN A 92 20.95 1.38 13.39
CA GLN A 92 20.06 1.37 12.23
C GLN A 92 19.81 -0.09 11.80
N PRO A 93 18.55 -0.49 11.57
CA PRO A 93 18.22 -1.84 11.11
C PRO A 93 18.90 -2.14 9.78
N ASN A 94 19.49 -3.32 9.67
CA ASN A 94 20.00 -3.82 8.39
C ASN A 94 18.85 -3.81 7.35
N PRO A 95 19.00 -3.11 6.21
CA PRO A 95 17.96 -3.02 5.20
C PRO A 95 17.84 -4.31 4.37
N PHE A 96 18.62 -5.35 4.66
CA PHE A 96 18.64 -6.62 3.95
C PHE A 96 18.40 -7.80 4.89
N ARG A 97 17.21 -8.41 4.78
CA ARG A 97 16.93 -9.72 5.37
C ARG A 97 17.72 -10.76 4.59
N ARG A 98 18.29 -11.72 5.30
CA ARG A 98 18.96 -12.89 4.75
C ARG A 98 18.54 -14.13 5.53
N TYR A 99 18.30 -15.23 4.83
CA TYR A 99 18.13 -16.56 5.42
C TYR A 99 19.44 -17.33 5.32
N ILE A 100 20.29 -17.14 6.33
CA ILE A 100 21.62 -17.72 6.41
C ILE A 100 21.54 -19.25 6.30
N SER A 101 22.38 -19.82 5.44
CA SER A 101 22.44 -21.26 5.10
C SER A 101 21.32 -21.76 4.16
N ALA A 102 20.39 -20.92 3.72
CA ALA A 102 19.54 -21.28 2.58
C ALA A 102 20.39 -21.27 1.27
N PRO A 103 20.19 -22.23 0.35
CA PRO A 103 20.85 -22.19 -0.95
C PRO A 103 20.56 -20.89 -1.70
N LEU A 104 21.61 -20.20 -2.14
CA LEU A 104 21.50 -18.93 -2.86
C LEU A 104 21.61 -19.16 -4.37
N LEU A 105 20.56 -18.80 -5.09
CA LEU A 105 20.40 -19.01 -6.53
C LEU A 105 20.45 -17.64 -7.24
N PRO A 106 21.48 -17.35 -8.04
CA PRO A 106 21.64 -16.03 -8.67
C PRO A 106 20.59 -15.77 -9.76
N LEU A 107 20.09 -14.53 -9.82
CA LEU A 107 19.28 -14.05 -10.93
C LEU A 107 20.15 -13.27 -11.94
N LEU A 108 19.64 -13.16 -13.17
CA LEU A 108 20.32 -12.46 -14.26
C LEU A 108 20.18 -10.93 -14.12
N HIS A 109 21.27 -10.21 -14.32
CA HIS A 109 21.24 -8.75 -14.44
C HIS A 109 20.94 -8.32 -15.88
N PHE A 110 20.24 -7.20 -16.03
CA PHE A 110 19.90 -6.62 -17.34
C PHE A 110 20.58 -5.26 -17.54
N PRO A 111 20.97 -4.91 -18.78
CA PRO A 111 21.60 -3.62 -19.06
C PRO A 111 20.62 -2.46 -18.84
N THR A 112 21.10 -1.40 -18.19
CA THR A 112 20.31 -0.18 -17.88
C THR A 112 20.66 1.03 -18.74
N ASP A 113 21.85 1.02 -19.36
CA ASP A 113 22.40 2.13 -20.14
C ASP A 113 22.71 1.64 -21.55
N ARG A 114 21.72 1.68 -22.45
CA ARG A 114 21.96 1.52 -23.89
C ARG A 114 21.54 2.79 -24.63
N PRO A 115 22.33 3.28 -25.60
CA PRO A 115 21.88 4.32 -26.51
C PRO A 115 20.70 3.80 -27.33
N ILE A 116 19.73 4.69 -27.60
CA ILE A 116 18.42 4.48 -28.27
C ILE A 116 18.50 3.66 -29.59
N VAL A 117 19.69 3.45 -30.15
CA VAL A 117 19.91 2.90 -31.50
C VAL A 117 20.18 1.38 -31.51
N ALA A 118 20.44 0.73 -30.36
CA ALA A 118 20.73 -0.71 -30.30
C ALA A 118 19.49 -1.53 -29.88
N VAL A 119 18.54 -1.67 -30.80
CA VAL A 119 17.32 -2.49 -30.67
C VAL A 119 17.69 -3.98 -30.62
N THR A 120 17.99 -4.48 -29.42
CA THR A 120 18.07 -5.93 -29.13
C THR A 120 17.55 -6.27 -27.72
N ASP A 121 16.89 -5.33 -27.03
CA ASP A 121 16.27 -5.56 -25.72
C ASP A 121 14.80 -5.11 -25.78
N ASP A 122 13.90 -6.08 -25.96
CA ASP A 122 12.48 -5.95 -26.38
C ASP A 122 11.54 -5.37 -25.30
N ALA A 123 11.99 -4.39 -24.49
CA ALA A 123 11.10 -3.74 -23.52
C ALA A 123 10.13 -2.78 -24.24
N PRO A 124 8.79 -2.92 -24.06
CA PRO A 124 7.83 -2.01 -24.67
C PRO A 124 7.99 -0.57 -24.15
N LEU A 125 7.47 0.37 -24.93
CA LEU A 125 7.35 1.76 -24.48
C LEU A 125 6.46 1.82 -23.23
N TYR A 126 6.77 2.75 -22.32
CA TYR A 126 5.99 2.94 -21.11
C TYR A 126 4.51 3.21 -21.42
N SER A 127 4.23 4.07 -22.39
CA SER A 127 2.87 4.47 -22.76
C SER A 127 2.05 3.32 -23.35
N SER A 128 2.67 2.39 -24.08
CA SER A 128 1.93 1.33 -24.77
C SER A 128 1.25 0.35 -23.81
N LEU A 129 1.78 0.18 -22.59
CA LEU A 129 1.21 -0.73 -21.59
C LEU A 129 -0.19 -0.32 -21.13
N PHE A 130 -0.54 0.97 -21.24
CA PHE A 130 -1.86 1.47 -20.87
C PHE A 130 -2.92 1.21 -21.95
N HIS A 131 -2.52 0.74 -23.14
CA HIS A 131 -3.41 0.43 -24.27
C HIS A 131 -3.62 -1.07 -24.45
N SER A 132 -2.53 -1.82 -24.35
CA SER A 132 -2.54 -3.27 -24.48
C SER A 132 -1.30 -3.88 -23.82
N LEU A 133 -1.45 -5.10 -23.32
CA LEU A 133 -0.34 -5.89 -22.83
C LEU A 133 0.34 -6.63 -24.01
N PRO A 134 1.68 -6.78 -24.01
CA PRO A 134 2.37 -7.61 -24.99
C PRO A 134 2.01 -9.10 -24.81
N PRO A 135 2.29 -9.98 -25.79
CA PRO A 135 2.07 -11.41 -25.63
C PRO A 135 2.79 -11.98 -24.39
N PRO A 136 2.16 -12.87 -23.60
CA PRO A 136 2.77 -13.43 -22.39
C PRO A 136 4.01 -14.24 -22.72
N LYS A 137 5.13 -13.92 -22.05
CA LYS A 137 6.35 -14.74 -22.10
C LYS A 137 6.22 -15.96 -21.18
N PRO A 138 6.91 -17.08 -21.47
CA PRO A 138 6.90 -18.24 -20.57
C PRO A 138 7.64 -17.95 -19.26
N ILE A 139 7.30 -18.69 -18.20
CA ILE A 139 8.09 -18.68 -16.96
C ILE A 139 9.46 -19.31 -17.26
N SER A 140 10.53 -18.59 -16.94
CA SER A 140 11.91 -19.03 -17.12
C SER A 140 12.81 -18.32 -16.12
N HIS A 141 14.05 -18.81 -15.96
CA HIS A 141 15.06 -18.11 -15.16
C HIS A 141 15.25 -16.65 -15.61
N SER A 142 15.25 -16.39 -16.92
CA SER A 142 15.38 -15.03 -17.45
C SER A 142 14.18 -14.14 -17.14
N THR A 143 12.96 -14.63 -17.31
CA THR A 143 11.75 -13.81 -17.12
C THR A 143 11.48 -13.55 -15.63
N ILE A 144 11.76 -14.52 -14.75
CA ILE A 144 11.76 -14.30 -13.29
C ILE A 144 12.85 -13.31 -12.87
N SER A 145 14.06 -13.44 -13.40
CA SER A 145 15.14 -12.48 -13.13
C SER A 145 14.71 -11.06 -13.50
N GLN A 146 14.15 -10.89 -14.71
CA GLN A 146 13.68 -9.59 -15.19
C GLN A 146 12.59 -9.01 -14.31
N LEU A 147 11.60 -9.82 -13.92
CA LEU A 147 10.51 -9.38 -13.06
C LEU A 147 11.04 -8.76 -11.76
N PHE A 148 11.92 -9.45 -11.04
CA PHE A 148 12.51 -8.94 -9.80
C PHE A 148 13.44 -7.74 -10.06
N PHE A 149 14.17 -7.73 -11.18
CA PHE A 149 15.06 -6.64 -11.57
C PHE A 149 14.32 -5.31 -11.83
N ASP A 150 13.14 -5.42 -12.45
CA ASP A 150 12.30 -4.30 -12.86
C ASP A 150 11.25 -3.91 -11.80
N SER A 151 11.16 -4.61 -10.66
CA SER A 151 10.17 -4.32 -9.59
C SER A 151 10.76 -4.07 -8.20
N LEU A 152 11.67 -4.91 -7.72
CA LEU A 152 12.07 -4.98 -6.29
C LEU A 152 13.60 -4.92 -6.07
N ALA A 153 14.39 -5.02 -7.13
CA ALA A 153 15.85 -4.93 -7.07
C ALA A 153 16.37 -3.55 -6.66
N LEU A 154 17.66 -3.50 -6.33
CA LEU A 154 18.37 -2.24 -6.17
C LEU A 154 18.37 -1.48 -7.51
N SER A 155 18.06 -0.18 -7.46
CA SER A 155 18.01 0.70 -8.63
C SER A 155 19.31 1.46 -8.87
N ALA A 156 20.02 1.79 -7.79
CA ALA A 156 21.34 2.41 -7.77
C ALA A 156 21.88 2.39 -6.33
N TRP A 157 23.15 2.74 -6.17
CA TRP A 157 23.68 3.22 -4.90
C TRP A 157 23.95 4.71 -4.97
N LYS A 158 23.83 5.40 -3.85
CA LYS A 158 24.18 6.81 -3.69
C LYS A 158 25.26 6.95 -2.64
N THR A 159 26.18 7.88 -2.86
CA THR A 159 27.22 8.17 -1.89
C THR A 159 27.52 9.65 -1.83
N THR A 160 27.74 10.14 -0.61
CA THR A 160 28.22 11.50 -0.33
C THR A 160 29.03 11.50 0.96
N GLY A 161 30.23 12.09 0.90
CA GLY A 161 31.18 12.03 2.03
C GLY A 161 31.49 10.58 2.43
N PHE A 162 31.12 10.22 3.65
CA PHE A 162 31.34 8.88 4.22
C PHE A 162 30.08 7.99 4.23
N SER A 163 28.95 8.49 3.72
CA SER A 163 27.67 7.78 3.74
C SER A 163 27.35 7.19 2.38
N THR A 164 26.99 5.91 2.36
CA THR A 164 26.56 5.20 1.16
C THR A 164 25.24 4.48 1.44
N TRP A 165 24.27 4.57 0.54
CA TRP A 165 22.98 3.90 0.71
C TRP A 165 22.46 3.35 -0.61
N SER A 166 21.76 2.23 -0.54
CA SER A 166 21.10 1.62 -1.69
C SER A 166 19.76 2.28 -1.93
N LEU A 167 19.40 2.46 -3.20
CA LEU A 167 18.04 2.75 -3.63
C LEU A 167 17.44 1.49 -4.24
N ARG A 168 16.12 1.30 -4.12
CA ARG A 168 15.39 0.24 -4.81
C ARG A 168 14.55 0.76 -5.95
N VAL A 169 14.02 -0.16 -6.76
CA VAL A 169 13.04 0.18 -7.79
C VAL A 169 11.78 0.72 -7.15
N ASN A 170 11.20 0.07 -6.15
CA ASN A 170 10.10 0.64 -5.38
C ASN A 170 10.63 1.64 -4.32
N PRO A 171 9.98 2.80 -4.16
CA PRO A 171 10.33 3.78 -3.12
C PRO A 171 10.02 3.22 -1.74
N SER A 172 10.63 3.83 -0.72
CA SER A 172 10.38 3.49 0.68
C SER A 172 10.52 4.72 1.57
N SER A 173 9.66 4.81 2.58
CA SER A 173 9.69 5.89 3.56
C SER A 173 11.05 5.98 4.24
N GLY A 174 11.75 7.09 4.03
CA GLY A 174 13.09 7.29 4.60
C GLY A 174 14.16 6.31 4.09
N ASN A 175 13.89 5.59 3.00
CA ASN A 175 14.78 4.59 2.41
C ASN A 175 15.12 3.43 3.38
N LEU A 176 14.13 2.96 4.15
CA LEU A 176 14.30 1.94 5.20
C LEU A 176 13.92 0.52 4.73
N HIS A 177 13.10 0.41 3.69
CA HIS A 177 12.71 -0.81 3.00
C HIS A 177 12.19 -1.90 3.95
N PRO A 178 11.03 -1.74 4.62
CA PRO A 178 10.43 -2.76 5.47
C PRO A 178 9.97 -3.99 4.70
N THR A 179 9.70 -3.84 3.39
CA THR A 179 9.11 -4.87 2.54
C THR A 179 10.13 -5.94 2.11
N GLU A 180 9.79 -7.21 2.36
CA GLU A 180 10.45 -8.41 1.85
C GLU A 180 9.55 -9.14 0.85
N ALA A 181 10.15 -9.95 -0.03
CA ALA A 181 9.44 -10.64 -1.10
C ALA A 181 9.82 -12.12 -1.20
N TYR A 182 8.85 -12.93 -1.62
CA TYR A 182 8.97 -14.37 -1.76
C TYR A 182 8.50 -14.79 -3.16
N LEU A 183 9.22 -15.71 -3.80
CA LEU A 183 8.77 -16.41 -4.99
C LEU A 183 8.25 -17.79 -4.59
N ILE A 184 7.00 -18.09 -4.92
CA ILE A 184 6.43 -19.44 -4.82
C ILE A 184 6.11 -19.87 -6.24
N ALA A 185 6.76 -20.92 -6.74
CA ALA A 185 6.73 -21.22 -8.17
C ALA A 185 6.72 -22.72 -8.48
N PRO A 186 6.20 -23.11 -9.66
CA PRO A 186 6.43 -24.44 -10.22
C PRO A 186 7.94 -24.66 -10.50
N PRO A 187 8.37 -25.85 -10.97
CA PRO A 187 9.75 -26.05 -11.39
C PRO A 187 10.13 -25.02 -12.47
N ILE A 188 11.30 -24.41 -12.33
CA ILE A 188 11.85 -23.47 -13.30
C ILE A 188 13.26 -23.93 -13.63
N GLN A 189 13.47 -24.29 -14.89
CA GLN A 189 14.78 -24.74 -15.37
C GLN A 189 15.87 -23.72 -15.00
N SER A 190 16.99 -24.23 -14.47
CA SER A 190 18.13 -23.44 -13.96
C SER A 190 17.91 -22.73 -12.61
N ILE A 191 16.73 -22.82 -12.02
CA ILE A 191 16.46 -22.39 -10.63
C ILE A 191 16.23 -23.62 -9.73
N SER A 192 15.23 -24.43 -10.06
CA SER A 192 14.84 -25.61 -9.27
C SER A 192 14.08 -26.63 -10.12
N ASP A 193 14.41 -27.91 -9.97
CA ASP A 193 13.77 -29.03 -10.66
C ASP A 193 12.44 -29.46 -10.00
N SER A 194 12.08 -28.86 -8.87
CA SER A 194 10.83 -29.09 -8.14
C SER A 194 10.15 -27.76 -7.81
N PRO A 195 8.82 -27.73 -7.62
CA PRO A 195 8.16 -26.52 -7.14
C PRO A 195 8.72 -26.08 -5.79
N PHE A 196 8.76 -24.78 -5.53
CA PHE A 196 9.53 -24.25 -4.42
C PHE A 196 8.99 -22.94 -3.85
N VAL A 197 9.45 -22.62 -2.63
CA VAL A 197 9.37 -21.30 -2.00
C VAL A 197 10.78 -20.75 -1.86
N ALA A 198 11.02 -19.50 -2.28
CA ALA A 198 12.28 -18.81 -2.11
C ALA A 198 12.07 -17.38 -1.62
N HIS A 199 12.94 -16.90 -0.72
CA HIS A 199 13.02 -15.50 -0.33
C HIS A 199 13.88 -14.73 -1.35
N TYR A 200 13.46 -13.54 -1.77
CA TYR A 200 14.24 -12.71 -2.69
C TYR A 200 15.23 -11.83 -1.90
N ALA A 201 16.53 -12.02 -2.14
CA ALA A 201 17.61 -11.26 -1.54
C ALA A 201 18.02 -10.11 -2.48
N PRO A 202 17.55 -8.86 -2.26
CA PRO A 202 17.71 -7.78 -3.23
C PRO A 202 19.15 -7.29 -3.35
N LYS A 203 19.97 -7.38 -2.29
CA LYS A 203 21.38 -6.95 -2.33
C LYS A 203 22.21 -7.81 -3.28
N GLU A 204 21.94 -9.11 -3.31
CA GLU A 204 22.61 -10.09 -4.15
C GLU A 204 21.91 -10.31 -5.50
N HIS A 205 20.73 -9.72 -5.69
CA HIS A 205 19.81 -10.04 -6.79
C HIS A 205 19.69 -11.56 -6.99
N SER A 206 19.26 -12.26 -5.92
CA SER A 206 19.29 -13.71 -5.85
C SER A 206 18.08 -14.25 -5.09
N LEU A 207 17.80 -15.54 -5.25
CA LEU A 207 16.76 -16.26 -4.52
C LEU A 207 17.39 -17.16 -3.47
N GLU A 208 16.96 -17.03 -2.22
CA GLU A 208 17.28 -17.96 -1.13
C GLU A 208 16.23 -19.06 -1.09
N LEU A 209 16.58 -20.27 -1.55
CA LEU A 209 15.65 -21.40 -1.60
C LEU A 209 15.27 -21.84 -0.18
N ARG A 210 14.00 -21.64 0.19
CA ARG A 210 13.49 -21.89 1.54
C ARG A 210 12.88 -23.27 1.70
N ALA A 211 12.08 -23.73 0.75
CA ALA A 211 11.44 -25.04 0.82
C ALA A 211 11.10 -25.58 -0.58
N THR A 212 10.96 -26.89 -0.68
CA THR A 212 10.31 -27.56 -1.82
C THR A 212 8.84 -27.78 -1.46
N ILE A 213 7.93 -27.63 -2.42
CA ILE A 213 6.48 -27.82 -2.20
C ILE A 213 5.92 -28.94 -3.10
N PRO A 214 4.73 -29.49 -2.82
CA PRO A 214 4.14 -30.58 -3.61
C PRO A 214 3.98 -30.27 -5.10
N SER A 215 4.30 -31.24 -5.98
CA SER A 215 4.21 -31.10 -7.44
C SER A 215 2.81 -30.75 -7.97
N GLY A 216 1.76 -31.18 -7.25
CA GLY A 216 0.38 -30.90 -7.61
C GLY A 216 -0.08 -29.46 -7.32
N PHE A 217 0.65 -28.67 -6.52
CA PHE A 217 0.15 -27.39 -6.03
C PHE A 217 -0.26 -26.42 -7.15
N PHE A 218 0.61 -26.15 -8.10
CA PHE A 218 0.28 -25.26 -9.22
C PHE A 218 -0.78 -25.80 -10.18
N PRO A 219 -0.62 -27.01 -10.78
CA PRO A 219 -1.56 -27.51 -11.77
C PRO A 219 -2.97 -27.77 -11.21
N ASN A 220 -3.12 -27.94 -9.88
CA ASN A 220 -4.42 -28.16 -9.26
C ASN A 220 -5.20 -26.85 -9.01
N PHE A 221 -4.51 -25.72 -8.86
CA PHE A 221 -5.12 -24.49 -8.31
C PHE A 221 -4.98 -23.25 -9.19
N PHE A 222 -4.07 -23.25 -10.16
CA PHE A 222 -3.78 -22.07 -10.98
C PHE A 222 -3.64 -22.44 -12.46
N PRO A 223 -3.87 -21.49 -13.39
CA PRO A 223 -3.59 -21.72 -14.80
C PRO A 223 -2.12 -22.07 -15.07
N ASP A 224 -1.87 -22.75 -16.18
CA ASP A 224 -0.52 -23.00 -16.66
C ASP A 224 0.28 -21.68 -16.77
N ASN A 225 1.59 -21.77 -16.52
CA ASN A 225 2.49 -20.61 -16.48
C ASN A 225 2.10 -19.55 -15.44
N SER A 226 1.50 -19.96 -14.32
CA SER A 226 1.29 -19.09 -13.15
C SER A 226 2.31 -19.34 -12.03
N PHE A 227 2.58 -18.31 -11.24
CA PHE A 227 3.39 -18.36 -10.01
C PHE A 227 2.91 -17.29 -9.04
N LEU A 228 3.40 -17.32 -7.79
CA LEU A 228 2.99 -16.37 -6.75
C LEU A 228 4.17 -15.53 -6.27
N ILE A 229 3.89 -14.27 -5.97
CA ILE A 229 4.77 -13.38 -5.22
C ILE A 229 4.16 -13.11 -3.85
N GLY A 230 4.83 -13.56 -2.79
CA GLY A 230 4.49 -13.19 -1.42
C GLY A 230 5.18 -11.90 -1.00
N ILE A 231 4.48 -11.06 -0.26
CA ILE A 231 5.01 -9.81 0.30
C ILE A 231 4.81 -9.84 1.82
N SER A 232 5.85 -9.42 2.54
CA SER A 232 5.82 -9.26 3.99
C SER A 232 6.53 -7.98 4.43
N SER A 233 6.28 -7.55 5.67
CA SER A 233 6.84 -6.33 6.23
C SER A 233 7.54 -6.57 7.55
N ILE A 234 8.70 -5.94 7.74
CA ILE A 234 9.42 -5.90 9.01
C ILE A 234 9.21 -4.52 9.63
N PHE A 235 8.19 -4.41 10.50
CA PHE A 235 7.78 -3.12 11.08
C PHE A 235 8.90 -2.39 11.81
N TRP A 236 9.83 -3.14 12.41
CA TRP A 236 10.97 -2.57 13.13
C TRP A 236 11.81 -1.63 12.26
N ARG A 237 11.98 -1.91 10.96
CA ARG A 237 12.77 -1.06 10.06
C ARG A 237 12.26 0.37 10.02
N GLU A 238 10.95 0.54 9.84
CA GLU A 238 10.29 1.85 9.86
C GLU A 238 10.19 2.41 11.28
N ALA A 239 9.89 1.56 12.28
CA ALA A 239 9.67 1.97 13.66
C ALA A 239 10.94 2.54 14.34
N TRP A 240 12.12 2.11 13.90
CA TRP A 240 13.40 2.68 14.32
C TRP A 240 13.48 4.19 14.07
N LYS A 241 12.92 4.67 12.95
CA LYS A 241 12.92 6.10 12.58
C LYS A 241 11.63 6.83 12.94
N TYR A 242 10.49 6.21 12.66
CA TYR A 242 9.19 6.88 12.65
C TYR A 242 8.31 6.58 13.87
N GLY A 243 8.80 5.72 14.78
CA GLY A 243 8.07 5.33 15.98
C GLY A 243 6.66 4.82 15.69
N GLU A 244 5.66 5.36 16.38
CA GLU A 244 4.28 4.86 16.28
C GLU A 244 3.71 4.95 14.86
N ARG A 245 4.18 5.87 14.01
CA ARG A 245 3.64 6.05 12.64
C ARG A 245 4.12 5.00 11.64
N ALA A 246 5.10 4.18 12.02
CA ALA A 246 5.75 3.20 11.14
C ALA A 246 4.79 2.20 10.47
N PHE A 247 3.70 1.80 11.13
CA PHE A 247 2.74 0.87 10.52
C PHE A 247 2.00 1.52 9.33
N ARG A 248 1.85 2.85 9.29
CA ARG A 248 1.34 3.53 8.08
C ARG A 248 2.34 3.42 6.93
N TYR A 249 3.62 3.68 7.22
CA TYR A 249 4.69 3.70 6.23
C TYR A 249 4.99 2.32 5.66
N CYS A 250 4.98 1.26 6.49
CA CYS A 250 5.10 -0.10 5.99
C CYS A 250 4.03 -0.43 4.94
N ASN A 251 2.78 -0.02 5.20
CA ASN A 251 1.69 -0.31 4.26
C ASN A 251 1.72 0.59 3.00
N HIS A 252 2.20 1.83 3.06
CA HIS A 252 2.48 2.58 1.82
C HIS A 252 3.52 1.87 0.95
N ASP A 253 4.58 1.34 1.58
CA ASP A 253 5.66 0.65 0.89
C ASP A 253 5.17 -0.67 0.24
N VAL A 254 4.26 -1.41 0.90
CA VAL A 254 3.56 -2.57 0.30
C VAL A 254 2.79 -2.15 -0.94
N GLY A 255 2.03 -1.05 -0.88
CA GLY A 255 1.31 -0.51 -2.04
C GLY A 255 2.23 -0.15 -3.21
N HIS A 256 3.35 0.50 -2.92
CA HIS A 256 4.38 0.80 -3.91
C HIS A 256 4.99 -0.48 -4.53
N ALA A 257 5.21 -1.52 -3.73
CA ALA A 257 5.70 -2.82 -4.19
C ALA A 257 4.67 -3.52 -5.10
N ILE A 258 3.39 -3.54 -4.73
CA ILE A 258 2.30 -4.09 -5.57
C ILE A 258 2.29 -3.39 -6.93
N GLY A 259 2.33 -2.05 -6.94
CA GLY A 259 2.35 -1.28 -8.18
C GLY A 259 3.59 -1.54 -9.03
N ALA A 260 4.76 -1.70 -8.41
CA ALA A 260 6.00 -2.02 -9.12
C ALA A 260 5.97 -3.42 -9.74
N ILE A 261 5.46 -4.42 -9.01
CA ILE A 261 5.29 -5.79 -9.50
C ILE A 261 4.31 -5.83 -10.67
N ALA A 262 3.17 -5.14 -10.55
CA ALA A 262 2.17 -5.08 -11.62
C ALA A 262 2.75 -4.53 -12.93
N MET A 263 3.52 -3.44 -12.87
CA MET A 263 4.15 -2.85 -14.05
C MET A 263 5.28 -3.72 -14.64
N ALA A 264 6.08 -4.37 -13.79
CA ALA A 264 7.11 -5.30 -14.24
C ALA A 264 6.51 -6.57 -14.87
N ALA A 265 5.43 -7.10 -14.32
CA ALA A 265 4.69 -8.24 -14.87
C ALA A 265 4.05 -7.88 -16.23
N ALA A 266 3.41 -6.71 -16.34
CA ALA A 266 2.84 -6.20 -17.59
C ALA A 266 3.88 -6.12 -18.73
N THR A 267 5.13 -5.76 -18.40
CA THR A 267 6.27 -5.73 -19.35
C THR A 267 6.54 -7.10 -19.98
N LEU A 268 6.28 -8.18 -19.25
CA LEU A 268 6.47 -9.56 -19.68
C LEU A 268 5.22 -10.19 -20.29
N GLY A 269 4.16 -9.38 -20.48
CA GLY A 269 2.86 -9.86 -20.94
C GLY A 269 2.11 -10.65 -19.87
N TRP A 270 2.46 -10.50 -18.60
CA TRP A 270 1.71 -11.12 -17.51
C TRP A 270 0.69 -10.14 -16.92
N ASP A 271 -0.32 -10.73 -16.30
CA ASP A 271 -1.31 -10.04 -15.50
C ASP A 271 -1.11 -10.42 -14.02
N VAL A 272 -1.65 -9.60 -13.12
CA VAL A 272 -1.50 -9.83 -11.68
C VAL A 272 -2.80 -9.59 -10.92
N LYS A 273 -3.01 -10.36 -9.85
CA LYS A 273 -4.16 -10.17 -8.94
C LYS A 273 -3.80 -10.60 -7.52
N LEU A 274 -4.27 -9.84 -6.53
CA LEU A 274 -4.18 -10.24 -5.13
C LEU A 274 -5.06 -11.46 -4.87
N LEU A 275 -4.46 -12.49 -4.25
CA LEU A 275 -5.16 -13.66 -3.72
C LEU A 275 -5.79 -13.32 -2.37
N ASP A 276 -6.71 -12.39 -2.44
CA ASP A 276 -7.24 -11.65 -1.32
C ASP A 276 -8.14 -12.48 -0.38
N GLY A 277 -8.59 -13.65 -0.85
CA GLY A 277 -9.39 -14.58 -0.05
C GLY A 277 -8.60 -15.21 1.10
N PHE A 278 -7.27 -15.35 0.99
CA PHE A 278 -6.43 -15.92 2.05
C PHE A 278 -6.50 -15.12 3.35
N GLY A 279 -6.40 -15.82 4.48
CA GLY A 279 -6.23 -15.23 5.79
C GLY A 279 -4.76 -15.08 6.17
N TYR A 280 -4.51 -14.35 7.25
CA TYR A 280 -3.17 -14.11 7.79
C TYR A 280 -2.36 -15.41 8.00
N LYS A 281 -2.98 -16.46 8.57
CA LYS A 281 -2.31 -17.75 8.82
C LYS A 281 -1.91 -18.48 7.55
N ASP A 282 -2.73 -18.42 6.51
CA ASP A 282 -2.41 -19.06 5.23
C ASP A 282 -1.16 -18.40 4.62
N LEU A 283 -1.06 -17.07 4.71
CA LEU A 283 0.09 -16.32 4.23
C LEU A 283 1.36 -16.62 5.05
N GLU A 284 1.25 -16.76 6.38
CA GLU A 284 2.38 -17.19 7.23
C GLU A 284 2.93 -18.54 6.76
N GLN A 285 2.06 -19.53 6.57
CA GLN A 285 2.44 -20.89 6.19
C GLN A 285 3.03 -20.96 4.78
N LEU A 286 2.44 -20.24 3.82
CA LEU A 286 2.91 -20.18 2.43
C LEU A 286 4.33 -19.61 2.32
N MET A 287 4.67 -18.62 3.15
CA MET A 287 5.98 -17.96 3.14
C MET A 287 6.97 -18.51 4.19
N GLY A 288 6.52 -19.42 5.06
CA GLY A 288 7.38 -20.02 6.10
C GLY A 288 7.70 -19.05 7.25
N LEU A 289 6.76 -18.17 7.59
CA LEU A 289 6.91 -17.13 8.61
C LEU A 289 6.38 -17.56 9.98
N GLN A 290 5.64 -18.66 10.05
CA GLN A 290 5.11 -19.23 11.31
C GLN A 290 6.20 -19.65 12.32
N PHE A 291 7.47 -19.69 11.91
CA PHE A 291 8.60 -20.08 12.77
C PHE A 291 9.21 -18.89 13.53
N PHE A 292 8.75 -17.66 13.28
CA PHE A 292 9.12 -16.54 14.14
C PHE A 292 8.53 -16.75 15.55
N PRO A 293 9.28 -16.41 16.62
CA PRO A 293 8.83 -16.64 17.98
C PRO A 293 7.63 -15.76 18.33
N ASP A 294 6.72 -16.31 19.14
CA ASP A 294 5.61 -15.54 19.70
C ASP A 294 6.13 -14.33 20.51
N PHE A 295 5.48 -13.19 20.32
CA PHE A 295 5.84 -11.95 20.97
C PHE A 295 4.69 -11.44 21.85
N LYS A 296 4.96 -11.25 23.15
CA LYS A 296 3.99 -10.64 24.06
C LYS A 296 4.07 -9.11 23.97
N ILE A 297 3.01 -8.52 23.41
CA ILE A 297 2.92 -7.07 23.25
C ILE A 297 2.91 -6.38 24.63
N PRO A 298 3.86 -5.47 24.94
CA PRO A 298 3.92 -4.76 26.21
C PRO A 298 2.76 -3.77 26.35
N SER A 299 2.44 -3.32 27.57
CA SER A 299 1.34 -2.37 27.81
C SER A 299 1.62 -0.91 27.40
N ARG A 300 2.89 -0.60 27.09
CA ARG A 300 3.37 0.73 26.71
C ARG A 300 4.67 0.60 25.93
N PRO A 301 5.18 1.68 25.30
CA PRO A 301 6.45 1.60 24.61
C PRO A 301 7.60 1.33 25.57
N ILE A 302 8.46 0.37 25.20
CA ILE A 302 9.63 -0.02 25.98
C ILE A 302 10.86 -0.17 25.09
N LYS A 303 12.01 0.30 25.58
CA LYS A 303 13.32 0.08 24.96
C LYS A 303 13.98 -1.13 25.59
N GLY A 304 14.61 -1.99 24.78
CA GLY A 304 15.26 -3.20 25.24
C GLY A 304 15.84 -4.01 24.09
N LYS A 305 16.14 -5.29 24.34
CA LYS A 305 16.49 -6.24 23.30
C LYS A 305 15.26 -7.08 23.00
N PHE A 306 14.69 -6.88 21.81
CA PHE A 306 13.48 -7.57 21.38
C PHE A 306 13.68 -8.18 19.98
N PRO A 307 14.59 -9.17 19.82
CA PRO A 307 14.80 -9.81 18.51
C PRO A 307 13.52 -10.43 17.91
N GLU A 308 12.50 -10.67 18.72
CA GLU A 308 11.20 -11.22 18.31
C GLU A 308 10.43 -10.22 17.45
N ILE A 309 10.61 -8.90 17.64
CA ILE A 309 9.90 -7.87 16.87
C ILE A 309 10.53 -7.62 15.49
N GLU A 310 11.62 -8.32 15.18
CA GLU A 310 12.18 -8.38 13.82
C GLU A 310 11.49 -9.43 12.95
N PHE A 311 10.35 -10.00 13.39
CA PHE A 311 9.53 -10.89 12.57
C PHE A 311 9.06 -10.22 11.27
N GLU A 312 8.74 -11.05 10.29
CA GLU A 312 8.11 -10.64 9.05
C GLU A 312 6.60 -10.83 9.16
N HIS A 313 5.85 -9.73 9.09
CA HIS A 313 4.40 -9.75 9.02
C HIS A 313 3.96 -10.08 7.58
N PRO A 314 3.23 -11.18 7.33
CA PRO A 314 2.73 -11.48 6.00
C PRO A 314 1.65 -10.48 5.57
N ASP A 315 1.95 -9.67 4.55
CA ASP A 315 1.01 -8.66 4.07
C ASP A 315 0.05 -9.24 3.04
N CYS A 316 0.58 -9.76 1.91
CA CYS A 316 -0.26 -10.21 0.81
C CYS A 316 0.42 -11.23 -0.12
N LEU A 317 -0.39 -11.88 -0.95
CA LEU A 317 0.04 -12.79 -2.00
C LEU A 317 -0.52 -12.32 -3.34
N ILE A 318 0.35 -12.20 -4.33
CA ILE A 318 0.03 -11.76 -5.69
C ILE A 318 0.15 -12.97 -6.61
N LEU A 319 -0.94 -13.37 -7.26
CA LEU A 319 -0.91 -14.30 -8.37
C LEU A 319 -0.41 -13.57 -9.61
N VAL A 320 0.59 -14.15 -10.28
CA VAL A 320 1.07 -13.72 -11.59
C VAL A 320 0.74 -14.81 -12.60
N PHE A 321 0.10 -14.44 -13.71
CA PHE A 321 -0.40 -15.37 -14.71
C PHE A 321 -0.36 -14.75 -16.12
N PRO A 322 -0.41 -15.55 -17.20
CA PRO A 322 -0.42 -15.01 -18.56
C PRO A 322 -1.61 -14.08 -18.81
N ASN A 323 -1.39 -12.93 -19.46
CA ASN A 323 -2.55 -12.15 -19.91
C ASN A 323 -3.33 -12.92 -20.97
N GLY A 324 -4.65 -12.72 -21.01
CA GLY A 324 -5.52 -13.43 -21.94
C GLY A 324 -5.81 -14.88 -21.56
N SER A 325 -5.43 -15.33 -20.35
CA SER A 325 -5.91 -16.59 -19.78
C SER A 325 -7.44 -16.65 -19.76
N ASN A 326 -7.99 -17.84 -20.00
CA ASN A 326 -9.43 -18.09 -19.82
C ASN A 326 -9.83 -17.74 -18.38
N PRO A 327 -11.08 -17.28 -18.14
CA PRO A 327 -11.59 -17.09 -16.80
C PRO A 327 -11.36 -18.34 -15.94
N PHE A 328 -10.81 -18.14 -14.75
CA PHE A 328 -10.54 -19.19 -13.78
C PHE A 328 -10.91 -18.69 -12.40
N ASP A 329 -11.27 -19.62 -11.52
CA ASP A 329 -11.60 -19.34 -10.13
C ASP A 329 -10.56 -20.00 -9.20
N VAL A 330 -10.47 -19.49 -7.98
CA VAL A 330 -9.52 -19.93 -6.95
C VAL A 330 -10.33 -20.46 -5.77
N ASN A 331 -10.30 -21.78 -5.57
CA ASN A 331 -10.97 -22.43 -4.43
C ASN A 331 -10.16 -22.21 -3.15
N TYR A 332 -10.36 -21.06 -2.49
CA TYR A 332 -9.65 -20.68 -1.26
C TYR A 332 -9.80 -21.69 -0.12
N LYS A 333 -10.93 -22.40 -0.03
CA LYS A 333 -11.15 -23.40 1.02
C LYS A 333 -10.23 -24.61 0.86
N GLU A 334 -10.16 -25.13 -0.37
CA GLU A 334 -9.29 -26.26 -0.69
C GLU A 334 -7.82 -25.86 -0.64
N LEU A 335 -7.49 -24.69 -1.19
CA LEU A 335 -6.15 -24.11 -1.10
C LEU A 335 -5.70 -23.95 0.34
N SER A 336 -6.51 -23.37 1.22
CA SER A 336 -6.19 -23.23 2.65
C SER A 336 -5.92 -24.59 3.30
N SER A 337 -6.69 -25.63 2.95
CA SER A 337 -6.45 -26.99 3.44
C SER A 337 -5.07 -27.53 3.03
N VAL A 338 -4.66 -27.32 1.78
CA VAL A 338 -3.34 -27.75 1.29
C VAL A 338 -2.22 -26.90 1.88
N VAL A 339 -2.44 -25.59 2.02
CA VAL A 339 -1.48 -24.66 2.63
C VAL A 339 -1.19 -25.01 4.08
N ASN A 340 -2.15 -25.54 4.84
CA ASN A 340 -1.88 -26.02 6.20
C ASN A 340 -0.78 -27.09 6.27
N GLU A 341 -0.63 -27.91 5.22
CA GLU A 341 0.42 -28.91 5.13
C GLU A 341 1.82 -28.30 4.94
N PHE A 342 1.93 -27.02 4.54
CA PHE A 342 3.21 -26.34 4.35
C PHE A 342 4.00 -26.19 5.64
N THR A 343 3.32 -26.27 6.79
CA THR A 343 3.94 -26.30 8.12
C THR A 343 4.91 -27.48 8.26
N ASN A 344 4.66 -28.59 7.55
CA ASN A 344 5.46 -29.82 7.65
C ASN A 344 6.62 -29.88 6.64
N LEU A 345 6.80 -28.83 5.82
CA LEU A 345 7.90 -28.78 4.85
C LEU A 345 9.25 -28.61 5.55
N GLU A 346 10.31 -29.03 4.86
CA GLU A 346 11.68 -28.78 5.30
C GLU A 346 12.07 -27.34 4.95
N TRP A 347 11.89 -26.43 5.91
CA TRP A 347 12.26 -25.03 5.79
C TRP A 347 13.76 -24.81 6.05
N LYS A 348 14.43 -24.16 5.10
CA LYS A 348 15.88 -23.93 5.08
C LYS A 348 16.24 -22.51 5.44
N GLY A 349 17.38 -22.39 6.09
CA GLY A 349 18.01 -21.13 6.47
C GLY A 349 17.37 -20.44 7.68
N LYS A 350 18.16 -19.60 8.35
CA LYS A 350 17.75 -18.83 9.53
C LYS A 350 17.87 -17.34 9.26
N SER A 351 16.86 -16.57 9.63
CA SER A 351 16.89 -15.11 9.51
C SER A 351 18.05 -14.50 10.29
N ASN A 352 18.74 -13.53 9.68
CA ASN A 352 19.73 -12.70 10.34
C ASN A 352 19.09 -11.76 11.39
N SER A 353 19.90 -11.20 12.29
CA SER A 353 19.43 -10.09 13.15
C SER A 353 19.64 -8.75 12.42
N LEU A 354 18.71 -7.81 12.61
CA LEU A 354 18.73 -6.50 11.95
C LEU A 354 19.29 -5.40 12.84
N SER A 355 19.03 -5.45 14.14
CA SER A 355 19.48 -4.47 15.14
C SER A 355 19.89 -5.15 16.45
N LYS A 356 20.71 -4.46 17.24
CA LYS A 356 21.17 -4.93 18.56
C LYS A 356 20.17 -4.61 19.67
N GLU A 357 19.49 -3.48 19.55
CA GLU A 357 18.46 -2.99 20.48
C GLU A 357 17.23 -2.50 19.72
N HIS A 358 16.11 -2.40 20.45
CA HIS A 358 14.80 -2.13 19.89
C HIS A 358 14.01 -1.17 20.78
N ILE A 359 13.11 -0.41 20.17
CA ILE A 359 12.00 0.25 20.87
C ILE A 359 10.73 -0.41 20.38
N CYS A 360 10.08 -1.19 21.25
CA CYS A 360 8.78 -1.75 20.94
C CYS A 360 7.72 -0.66 21.11
N TRP A 361 7.12 -0.23 20.00
CA TRP A 361 5.95 0.64 19.97
C TRP A 361 4.71 -0.24 19.97
N ASP A 362 4.15 -0.49 21.15
CA ASP A 362 3.09 -1.48 21.39
C ASP A 362 1.89 -1.31 20.46
N ILE A 363 1.51 -0.07 20.15
CA ILE A 363 0.33 0.22 19.33
C ILE A 363 0.45 -0.31 17.89
N ILE A 364 1.66 -0.41 17.33
CA ILE A 364 1.89 -1.01 16.02
C ILE A 364 1.42 -2.47 16.06
N TYR A 365 1.89 -3.23 17.04
CA TYR A 365 1.64 -4.65 17.14
C TYR A 365 0.20 -4.96 17.56
N ARG A 366 -0.40 -4.15 18.44
CA ARG A 366 -1.84 -4.28 18.76
C ARG A 366 -2.71 -4.08 17.54
N THR A 367 -2.40 -3.06 16.74
CA THR A 367 -3.15 -2.78 15.53
C THR A 367 -2.91 -3.85 14.47
N ALA A 368 -1.66 -4.28 14.27
CA ALA A 368 -1.35 -5.38 13.36
C ALA A 368 -2.12 -6.67 13.70
N GLU A 369 -2.33 -6.97 14.99
CA GLU A 369 -3.18 -8.08 15.43
C GLU A 369 -4.67 -7.84 15.10
N ALA A 370 -5.19 -6.66 15.43
CA ALA A 370 -6.59 -6.31 15.21
C ALA A 370 -6.99 -6.29 13.74
N VAL A 371 -6.06 -5.94 12.84
CA VAL A 371 -6.30 -5.87 11.40
C VAL A 371 -5.93 -7.16 10.67
N LYS A 372 -5.60 -8.25 11.38
CA LYS A 372 -5.39 -9.55 10.73
C LYS A 372 -6.63 -9.97 9.97
N LYS A 373 -6.43 -10.29 8.71
CA LYS A 373 -7.52 -10.75 7.86
C LYS A 373 -7.86 -12.22 8.15
N PRO A 374 -9.14 -12.59 8.36
CA PRO A 374 -9.56 -13.98 8.37
C PRO A 374 -9.61 -14.56 6.95
N LEU A 375 -9.60 -15.89 6.85
CA LEU A 375 -9.91 -16.58 5.59
C LEU A 375 -11.34 -16.20 5.16
N THR A 376 -11.50 -15.70 3.94
CA THR A 376 -12.81 -15.31 3.42
C THR A 376 -13.28 -16.34 2.42
N ILE A 377 -14.26 -17.15 2.82
CA ILE A 377 -14.93 -18.13 1.98
C ILE A 377 -16.25 -17.51 1.48
N GLN A 378 -16.19 -16.35 0.82
CA GLN A 378 -17.40 -15.82 0.20
C GLN A 378 -17.76 -16.68 -1.03
N LYS A 379 -19.06 -16.94 -1.22
CA LYS A 379 -19.60 -17.49 -2.47
C LYS A 379 -19.52 -16.40 -3.54
N GLY A 380 -18.45 -16.39 -4.31
CA GLY A 380 -18.22 -15.43 -5.39
C GLY A 380 -16.81 -15.58 -5.92
N GLU A 381 -16.73 -15.84 -7.21
CA GLU A 381 -15.54 -16.23 -7.97
C GLU A 381 -14.38 -15.24 -7.77
N PHE A 382 -13.15 -15.74 -7.63
CA PHE A 382 -11.96 -14.97 -7.96
C PHE A 382 -12.11 -14.47 -9.40
N LEU A 383 -12.53 -13.22 -9.56
CA LEU A 383 -12.77 -12.64 -10.87
C LEU A 383 -11.53 -11.88 -11.34
N VAL A 384 -10.96 -12.38 -12.43
CA VAL A 384 -10.01 -11.62 -13.24
C VAL A 384 -10.81 -10.79 -14.23
N ASP A 385 -11.01 -9.52 -13.89
CA ASP A 385 -11.63 -8.55 -14.79
C ASP A 385 -10.78 -8.40 -16.06
N GLN A 386 -11.44 -8.33 -17.24
CA GLN A 386 -10.76 -8.11 -18.50
C GLN A 386 -9.96 -6.80 -18.46
N PHE A 387 -8.74 -6.81 -18.99
CA PHE A 387 -7.92 -5.59 -19.11
C PHE A 387 -8.70 -4.48 -19.81
N LYS A 388 -8.65 -3.27 -19.23
CA LYS A 388 -9.21 -2.07 -19.82
C LYS A 388 -8.11 -1.05 -20.09
N SER A 389 -8.14 -0.48 -21.29
CA SER A 389 -7.23 0.60 -21.64
C SER A 389 -7.57 1.87 -20.87
N SER A 390 -6.54 2.65 -20.54
CA SER A 390 -6.71 3.95 -19.89
C SER A 390 -7.17 5.02 -20.89
N GLY A 391 -7.65 6.16 -20.37
CA GLY A 391 -7.95 7.33 -21.19
C GLY A 391 -6.70 7.97 -21.80
N ILE A 392 -6.85 8.57 -22.98
CA ILE A 392 -5.75 9.21 -23.73
C ILE A 392 -6.11 10.67 -23.97
N CYS A 393 -5.20 11.55 -23.59
CA CYS A 393 -5.31 12.99 -23.76
C CYS A 393 -4.07 13.59 -24.43
N SER A 394 -2.85 13.20 -24.01
CA SER A 394 -1.59 13.74 -24.56
C SER A 394 -0.39 12.80 -24.41
N GLU A 395 -0.36 11.72 -25.19
CA GLU A 395 0.80 10.82 -25.25
C GLU A 395 2.09 11.48 -25.74
N ASN A 396 1.96 12.52 -26.56
CA ASN A 396 3.09 13.31 -27.04
C ASN A 396 3.87 14.00 -25.90
N SER A 397 3.32 14.03 -24.68
CA SER A 397 4.00 14.52 -23.48
C SER A 397 5.12 13.60 -23.01
N TYR A 398 5.08 12.31 -23.34
CA TYR A 398 6.08 11.33 -22.91
C TYR A 398 7.38 11.46 -23.70
N LYS A 399 8.50 11.15 -23.04
CA LYS A 399 9.85 11.24 -23.63
C LYS A 399 10.27 10.02 -24.45
N GLY A 400 9.36 9.08 -24.71
CA GLY A 400 9.63 7.86 -25.47
C GLY A 400 10.47 6.82 -24.72
N PHE A 401 10.47 6.86 -23.38
CA PHE A 401 11.16 5.88 -22.57
C PHE A 401 10.49 4.50 -22.61
N THR A 402 11.30 3.45 -22.57
CA THR A 402 10.82 2.09 -22.28
C THR A 402 10.34 1.99 -20.84
N ILE A 403 9.45 1.03 -20.56
CA ILE A 403 9.02 0.75 -19.18
C ILE A 403 10.21 0.47 -18.25
N ARG A 404 11.22 -0.28 -18.72
CA ARG A 404 12.43 -0.59 -17.94
C ARG A 404 13.16 0.68 -17.54
N GLU A 405 13.37 1.61 -18.48
CA GLU A 405 14.00 2.89 -18.16
C GLU A 405 13.21 3.67 -17.11
N VAL A 406 11.88 3.73 -17.27
CA VAL A 406 11.02 4.46 -16.32
C VAL A 406 11.09 3.85 -14.92
N VAL A 407 10.90 2.53 -14.78
CA VAL A 407 10.90 1.91 -13.45
C VAL A 407 12.28 1.95 -12.78
N ARG A 408 13.36 1.79 -13.56
CA ARG A 408 14.74 1.74 -13.05
C ARG A 408 15.32 3.11 -12.74
N LYS A 409 14.94 4.17 -13.47
CA LYS A 409 15.56 5.51 -13.37
C LYS A 409 14.71 6.51 -12.59
N ARG A 410 13.43 6.24 -12.29
CA ARG A 410 12.64 7.11 -11.40
C ARG A 410 13.32 7.29 -10.05
N ARG A 411 13.27 8.49 -9.48
CA ARG A 411 13.79 8.79 -8.15
C ARG A 411 12.82 9.70 -7.42
N SER A 412 12.80 9.59 -6.09
CA SER A 412 12.15 10.58 -5.24
C SER A 412 12.95 11.87 -5.28
N ALA A 413 12.28 12.96 -5.64
CA ALA A 413 12.85 14.30 -5.51
C ALA A 413 13.10 14.60 -4.02
N VAL A 414 14.30 15.10 -3.70
CA VAL A 414 14.61 15.60 -2.35
C VAL A 414 14.15 17.05 -2.19
N ASP A 415 14.06 17.77 -3.31
CA ASP A 415 13.57 19.14 -3.38
C ASP A 415 13.04 19.44 -4.80
N MET A 416 12.18 20.45 -4.93
CA MET A 416 11.60 20.90 -6.20
C MET A 416 12.11 22.30 -6.56
N ASP A 417 12.29 22.57 -7.85
CA ASP A 417 12.95 23.80 -8.31
C ASP A 417 12.11 25.08 -8.22
N GLY A 418 10.81 24.97 -7.92
CA GLY A 418 9.90 26.11 -7.78
C GLY A 418 9.61 26.87 -9.07
N VAL A 419 10.11 26.42 -10.24
CA VAL A 419 10.02 27.14 -11.52
C VAL A 419 9.53 26.27 -12.68
N THR A 420 9.68 24.95 -12.60
CA THR A 420 9.18 24.03 -13.62
C THR A 420 7.66 24.16 -13.76
N VAL A 421 7.22 24.15 -15.01
CA VAL A 421 5.82 24.27 -15.43
C VAL A 421 5.38 23.00 -16.15
N MET A 422 4.09 22.68 -16.05
CA MET A 422 3.47 21.53 -16.72
C MET A 422 2.35 22.02 -17.64
N ASP A 423 2.24 21.47 -18.85
CA ASP A 423 1.08 21.73 -19.71
C ASP A 423 -0.18 21.06 -19.16
N ARG A 424 -1.34 21.71 -19.27
CA ARG A 424 -2.63 21.15 -18.80
C ARG A 424 -2.94 19.77 -19.39
N GLN A 425 -2.61 19.51 -20.65
CA GLN A 425 -2.87 18.21 -21.25
C GLN A 425 -1.96 17.13 -20.69
N THR A 426 -0.71 17.46 -20.35
CA THR A 426 0.17 16.56 -19.59
C THR A 426 -0.41 16.27 -18.21
N PHE A 427 -0.89 17.30 -17.49
CA PHE A 427 -1.53 17.13 -16.19
C PHE A 427 -2.75 16.19 -16.26
N TYR A 428 -3.66 16.40 -17.22
CA TYR A 428 -4.81 15.52 -17.41
C TYR A 428 -4.43 14.09 -17.80
N GLN A 429 -3.39 13.91 -18.63
CA GLN A 429 -2.89 12.58 -18.96
C GLN A 429 -2.41 11.81 -17.72
N ILE A 430 -1.66 12.47 -16.83
CA ILE A 430 -1.19 11.87 -15.57
C ILE A 430 -2.38 11.47 -14.69
N LEU A 431 -3.39 12.34 -14.58
CA LEU A 431 -4.57 12.04 -13.76
C LEU A 431 -5.45 10.93 -14.34
N LEU A 432 -5.54 10.80 -15.67
CA LEU A 432 -6.25 9.68 -16.31
C LEU A 432 -5.63 8.34 -15.94
N HIS A 433 -4.31 8.25 -15.83
CA HIS A 433 -3.62 7.04 -15.36
C HIS A 433 -3.73 6.80 -13.85
N CYS A 434 -4.17 7.81 -13.08
CA CYS A 434 -4.48 7.67 -11.67
C CYS A 434 -5.89 7.09 -11.42
N LEU A 435 -6.72 6.94 -12.46
CA LEU A 435 -8.08 6.42 -12.33
C LEU A 435 -8.10 4.88 -12.30
N PRO A 436 -9.00 4.29 -11.51
CA PRO A 436 -9.05 2.84 -11.31
C PRO A 436 -9.66 2.09 -12.49
N SER A 437 -10.58 2.72 -13.22
CA SER A 437 -11.38 2.09 -14.28
C SER A 437 -10.93 2.59 -15.65
N GLY A 438 -11.23 1.80 -16.68
CA GLY A 438 -10.85 2.12 -18.04
C GLY A 438 -11.78 3.13 -18.70
N LYS A 439 -11.44 3.48 -19.94
CA LYS A 439 -12.20 4.44 -20.75
C LYS A 439 -13.67 4.03 -20.90
N GLY A 440 -14.57 4.99 -20.72
CA GLY A 440 -16.01 4.83 -20.97
C GLY A 440 -16.80 4.09 -19.90
N GLU A 441 -16.15 3.71 -18.79
CA GLU A 441 -16.80 3.12 -17.62
C GLU A 441 -16.90 4.17 -16.51
N LYS A 442 -17.93 4.03 -15.66
CA LYS A 442 -18.01 4.78 -14.41
C LYS A 442 -16.83 4.37 -13.52
N HIS A 443 -16.04 5.34 -13.07
CA HIS A 443 -14.85 5.06 -12.26
C HIS A 443 -15.26 4.51 -10.90
N ARG A 444 -14.87 3.27 -10.63
CA ARG A 444 -15.12 2.54 -9.39
C ARG A 444 -14.22 1.32 -9.30
N ARG A 445 -14.39 0.37 -10.23
CA ARG A 445 -13.69 -0.92 -10.23
C ARG A 445 -12.24 -0.75 -10.63
N GLN A 446 -11.33 -1.41 -9.95
CA GLN A 446 -9.91 -1.36 -10.26
C GLN A 446 -9.58 -2.35 -11.39
N SER A 447 -9.55 -1.85 -12.63
CA SER A 447 -9.44 -2.64 -13.87
C SER A 447 -8.29 -2.19 -14.78
N THR A 448 -7.67 -1.04 -14.52
CA THR A 448 -6.51 -0.51 -15.26
C THR A 448 -5.20 -0.85 -14.58
N LEU A 449 -4.07 -0.74 -15.30
CA LEU A 449 -2.76 -0.86 -14.68
C LEU A 449 -2.42 0.39 -13.85
N PRO A 450 -1.74 0.24 -12.70
CA PRO A 450 -1.46 -1.01 -11.98
C PRO A 450 -2.60 -1.43 -11.02
N PHE A 451 -3.68 -0.66 -10.91
CA PHE A 451 -4.75 -0.86 -9.93
C PHE A 451 -5.45 -2.21 -10.00
N ARG A 452 -5.50 -2.85 -11.18
CA ARG A 452 -6.14 -4.15 -11.37
C ARG A 452 -5.58 -5.30 -10.56
N ALA A 453 -4.37 -5.11 -10.01
CA ALA A 453 -3.81 -5.99 -8.99
C ALA A 453 -4.71 -6.07 -7.75
N LEU A 454 -5.42 -5.00 -7.40
CA LEU A 454 -6.26 -4.89 -6.21
C LEU A 454 -7.65 -5.51 -6.45
N SER A 455 -8.26 -6.05 -5.39
CA SER A 455 -9.49 -6.85 -5.48
C SER A 455 -10.76 -6.12 -5.01
N TRP A 456 -10.62 -4.90 -4.49
CA TRP A 456 -11.72 -4.03 -4.06
C TRP A 456 -11.89 -2.83 -5.00
N ASP A 457 -13.07 -2.22 -4.94
CA ASP A 457 -13.38 -0.95 -5.63
C ASP A 457 -12.58 0.20 -5.01
N ALA A 458 -12.26 1.24 -5.78
CA ALA A 458 -11.43 2.34 -5.29
C ALA A 458 -12.07 3.05 -4.08
N GLU A 459 -11.29 3.18 -3.00
CA GLU A 459 -11.70 3.85 -1.76
C GLU A 459 -10.89 5.13 -1.52
N VAL A 460 -9.89 5.41 -2.36
CA VAL A 460 -8.99 6.56 -2.20
C VAL A 460 -9.20 7.57 -3.32
N HIS A 461 -9.42 8.83 -2.96
CA HIS A 461 -9.55 9.99 -3.85
C HIS A 461 -8.34 10.93 -3.68
N ALA A 462 -8.28 12.05 -4.40
CA ALA A 462 -7.20 13.02 -4.21
C ALA A 462 -7.71 14.47 -4.20
N ALA A 463 -7.36 15.22 -3.16
CA ALA A 463 -7.44 16.68 -3.14
C ALA A 463 -6.12 17.24 -3.68
N ILE A 464 -6.17 18.04 -4.75
CA ILE A 464 -5.02 18.46 -5.55
C ILE A 464 -4.84 19.97 -5.47
N PHE A 465 -3.66 20.41 -5.07
CA PHE A 465 -3.23 21.80 -5.09
C PHE A 465 -2.47 22.06 -6.39
N VAL A 466 -3.08 22.79 -7.32
CA VAL A 466 -2.49 23.13 -8.63
C VAL A 466 -1.72 24.45 -8.51
N HIS A 467 -0.42 24.42 -8.82
CA HIS A 467 0.48 25.56 -8.63
C HIS A 467 1.01 26.16 -9.93
N ARG A 468 1.50 25.32 -10.86
CA ARG A 468 2.21 25.72 -12.09
C ARG A 468 1.82 24.88 -13.29
N VAL A 469 0.51 24.70 -13.50
CA VAL A 469 -0.04 24.03 -14.68
C VAL A 469 -0.53 25.07 -15.69
N ILE A 470 0.14 25.18 -16.83
CA ILE A 470 -0.18 26.14 -17.89
C ILE A 470 -1.54 25.80 -18.48
N GLY A 471 -2.42 26.81 -18.59
CA GLY A 471 -3.77 26.64 -19.12
C GLY A 471 -4.79 26.14 -18.10
N LEU A 472 -4.40 25.94 -16.83
CA LEU A 472 -5.31 25.61 -15.73
C LEU A 472 -5.15 26.66 -14.61
N PRO A 473 -6.24 27.22 -14.06
CA PRO A 473 -6.14 28.13 -12.93
C PRO A 473 -5.43 27.49 -11.74
N LYS A 474 -4.68 28.30 -10.97
CA LYS A 474 -4.17 27.85 -9.68
C LYS A 474 -5.33 27.68 -8.72
N GLY A 475 -5.30 26.62 -7.92
CA GLY A 475 -6.42 26.33 -7.03
C GLY A 475 -6.36 24.99 -6.35
N LEU A 476 -7.44 24.73 -5.62
CA LEU A 476 -7.75 23.44 -5.04
C LEU A 476 -8.74 22.71 -5.94
N TYR A 477 -8.37 21.49 -6.32
CA TYR A 477 -9.15 20.59 -7.15
C TYR A 477 -9.37 19.27 -6.41
N PHE A 478 -10.31 18.45 -6.88
CA PHE A 478 -10.61 17.14 -6.32
C PHE A 478 -10.78 16.11 -7.44
N LEU A 479 -9.97 15.06 -7.42
CA LEU A 479 -10.07 13.90 -8.30
C LEU A 479 -10.87 12.81 -7.61
N VAL A 480 -12.06 12.53 -8.14
CA VAL A 480 -12.97 11.51 -7.60
C VAL A 480 -12.71 10.18 -8.31
N ARG A 481 -11.91 9.30 -7.69
CA ARG A 481 -11.58 7.98 -8.25
C ARG A 481 -12.72 6.96 -8.17
N ASN A 482 -13.69 7.14 -7.27
CA ASN A 482 -14.91 6.35 -7.22
C ASN A 482 -16.12 7.29 -7.27
N GLU A 483 -16.82 7.28 -8.40
CA GLU A 483 -17.94 8.18 -8.67
C GLU A 483 -19.19 7.84 -7.84
N ASP A 484 -19.26 6.66 -7.21
CA ASP A 484 -20.33 6.36 -6.24
C ASP A 484 -20.21 7.23 -4.97
N HIS A 485 -19.01 7.74 -4.66
CA HIS A 485 -18.77 8.60 -3.49
C HIS A 485 -18.96 10.10 -3.78
N LEU A 486 -19.27 10.51 -5.03
CA LEU A 486 -19.26 11.91 -5.43
C LEU A 486 -20.20 12.79 -4.59
N GLU A 487 -21.47 12.38 -4.44
CA GLU A 487 -22.47 13.17 -3.72
C GLU A 487 -22.15 13.24 -2.23
N GLU A 488 -21.61 12.16 -1.67
CA GLU A 488 -21.16 12.12 -0.29
C GLU A 488 -19.96 13.04 -0.05
N LEU A 489 -18.98 13.07 -0.97
CA LEU A 489 -17.84 13.99 -0.92
C LEU A 489 -18.29 15.46 -1.00
N LYS A 490 -19.27 15.77 -1.85
CA LYS A 490 -19.85 17.12 -1.91
C LYS A 490 -20.48 17.54 -0.58
N MET A 491 -21.26 16.64 0.04
CA MET A 491 -21.88 16.90 1.35
C MET A 491 -20.87 16.98 2.49
N ALA A 492 -19.78 16.20 2.43
CA ALA A 492 -18.77 16.14 3.47
C ALA A 492 -17.76 17.30 3.40
N THR A 493 -17.65 17.97 2.24
CA THR A 493 -16.77 19.12 2.07
C THR A 493 -17.47 20.45 2.37
N ARG A 494 -16.70 21.54 2.41
CA ARG A 494 -17.22 22.89 2.63
C ARG A 494 -18.27 23.27 1.60
N SER A 495 -19.39 23.87 2.06
CA SER A 495 -20.51 24.30 1.22
C SER A 495 -20.16 25.38 0.20
N GLU A 496 -19.06 26.09 0.40
CA GLU A 496 -18.60 27.15 -0.50
C GLU A 496 -17.80 26.63 -1.70
N PHE A 497 -17.45 25.33 -1.73
CA PHE A 497 -16.72 24.76 -2.85
C PHE A 497 -17.58 24.62 -4.10
N LYS A 498 -16.99 24.97 -5.24
CA LYS A 498 -17.70 25.05 -6.53
C LYS A 498 -18.14 23.68 -7.06
N TRP A 499 -17.26 22.67 -6.96
CA TRP A 499 -17.46 21.35 -7.58
C TRP A 499 -17.75 21.43 -9.09
N GLU A 500 -16.99 22.26 -9.80
CA GLU A 500 -17.16 22.51 -11.24
C GLU A 500 -16.09 21.78 -12.05
N LYS A 501 -16.47 21.17 -13.18
CA LYS A 501 -15.50 20.53 -14.07
C LYS A 501 -14.62 21.61 -14.74
N PRO A 502 -13.29 21.52 -14.68
CA PRO A 502 -12.42 22.55 -15.25
C PRO A 502 -12.55 22.63 -16.78
N GLU A 503 -12.33 23.82 -17.34
CA GLU A 503 -12.37 24.01 -18.79
C GLU A 503 -11.37 23.10 -19.52
N GLY A 504 -11.86 22.43 -20.58
CA GLY A 504 -11.06 21.51 -21.39
C GLY A 504 -10.67 20.20 -20.69
N CYS A 505 -11.24 19.91 -19.51
CA CYS A 505 -11.07 18.63 -18.82
C CYS A 505 -11.77 17.50 -19.60
N PRO A 506 -11.11 16.35 -19.87
CA PRO A 506 -11.72 15.21 -20.53
C PRO A 506 -13.02 14.74 -19.84
N ASP A 507 -14.00 14.30 -20.63
CA ASP A 507 -15.32 13.88 -20.13
C ASP A 507 -15.23 12.70 -19.15
N ASP A 508 -14.30 11.78 -19.38
CA ASP A 508 -14.03 10.61 -18.55
C ASP A 508 -13.06 10.89 -17.38
N LEU A 509 -12.61 12.14 -17.19
CA LEU A 509 -11.82 12.55 -16.03
C LEU A 509 -12.72 13.23 -14.98
N PRO A 510 -13.06 12.56 -13.86
CA PRO A 510 -13.87 13.12 -12.76
C PRO A 510 -13.05 14.05 -11.87
N LEU A 511 -12.51 15.12 -12.46
CA LEU A 511 -11.78 16.19 -11.80
C LEU A 511 -12.69 17.41 -11.65
N TYR A 512 -12.71 17.99 -10.44
CA TYR A 512 -13.54 19.14 -10.11
C TYR A 512 -12.70 20.24 -9.46
N GLU A 513 -12.86 21.48 -9.90
CA GLU A 513 -12.36 22.65 -9.20
C GLU A 513 -13.22 22.93 -7.96
N LEU A 514 -12.56 23.08 -6.81
CA LEU A 514 -13.21 23.45 -5.55
C LEU A 514 -13.07 24.94 -5.28
N ALA A 515 -11.88 25.51 -5.49
CA ALA A 515 -11.61 26.94 -5.29
C ALA A 515 -10.42 27.41 -6.13
N SER A 516 -10.56 28.55 -6.82
CA SER A 516 -9.45 29.21 -7.53
C SER A 516 -8.73 30.17 -6.59
N SER A 517 -7.54 29.79 -6.15
CA SER A 517 -6.66 30.64 -5.33
C SER A 517 -5.22 30.11 -5.39
N ASP A 518 -4.24 30.96 -5.08
CA ASP A 518 -2.85 30.48 -4.97
C ASP A 518 -2.67 29.71 -3.65
N CYS A 519 -2.70 28.38 -3.72
CA CYS A 519 -2.64 27.51 -2.54
C CYS A 519 -1.21 27.05 -2.18
N ARG A 520 -0.15 27.67 -2.71
CA ARG A 520 1.24 27.23 -2.46
C ARG A 520 1.62 27.22 -0.98
N GLU A 521 1.47 28.36 -0.28
CA GLU A 521 1.78 28.45 1.15
C GLU A 521 0.92 27.51 1.99
N LEU A 522 -0.35 27.32 1.59
CA LEU A 522 -1.25 26.39 2.24
C LEU A 522 -0.78 24.94 2.08
N ALA A 523 -0.42 24.51 0.87
CA ALA A 523 0.12 23.19 0.61
C ALA A 523 1.40 22.92 1.41
N LYS A 524 2.33 23.89 1.44
CA LYS A 524 3.54 23.83 2.28
C LYS A 524 3.19 23.64 3.76
N HIS A 525 2.32 24.49 4.31
CA HIS A 525 1.94 24.42 5.72
C HIS A 525 1.31 23.08 6.08
N LEU A 526 0.38 22.58 5.27
CA LEU A 526 -0.29 21.30 5.50
C LEU A 526 0.67 20.12 5.42
N SER A 527 1.68 20.18 4.55
CA SER A 527 2.73 19.16 4.44
C SER A 527 3.87 19.39 5.44
N CYS A 528 3.57 19.64 6.73
CA CYS A 528 4.57 19.87 7.78
C CYS A 528 5.58 21.00 7.50
N HIS A 529 5.14 22.08 6.83
CA HIS A 529 5.99 23.21 6.40
C HIS A 529 7.09 22.84 5.39
N GLN A 530 6.93 21.75 4.64
CA GLN A 530 7.91 21.33 3.63
C GLN A 530 7.71 22.09 2.31
N ASP A 531 8.73 22.85 1.88
CA ASP A 531 8.74 23.66 0.64
C ASP A 531 8.41 22.83 -0.62
N ILE A 532 8.79 21.56 -0.62
CA ILE A 532 8.56 20.64 -1.73
C ILE A 532 7.09 20.50 -2.15
N ALA A 533 6.15 20.77 -1.22
CA ALA A 533 4.72 20.74 -1.48
C ALA A 533 4.20 22.01 -2.18
N SER A 534 4.91 23.13 -2.06
CA SER A 534 4.62 24.40 -2.77
C SER A 534 5.41 24.58 -4.05
N ASP A 535 6.56 23.91 -4.18
CA ASP A 535 7.52 24.15 -5.26
C ASP A 535 7.33 23.24 -6.48
N GLY A 536 6.50 22.20 -6.37
CA GLY A 536 6.09 21.39 -7.52
C GLY A 536 5.17 22.11 -8.51
N CYS A 537 4.85 21.43 -9.61
CA CYS A 537 3.78 21.82 -10.53
C CYS A 537 2.41 21.68 -9.85
N PHE A 538 2.22 20.61 -9.09
CA PHE A 538 1.09 20.39 -8.22
C PHE A 538 1.50 19.49 -7.05
N SER A 539 0.74 19.56 -5.96
CA SER A 539 0.80 18.60 -4.86
C SER A 539 -0.59 18.08 -4.54
N LEU A 540 -0.70 17.00 -3.77
CA LEU A 540 -1.99 16.41 -3.42
C LEU A 540 -1.96 15.71 -2.07
N GLY A 541 -3.14 15.60 -1.46
CA GLY A 541 -3.44 14.69 -0.37
C GLY A 541 -4.43 13.62 -0.84
N MET A 542 -4.12 12.36 -0.56
CA MET A 542 -4.95 11.20 -0.86
C MET A 542 -5.97 10.96 0.26
N MET A 543 -7.26 11.07 -0.06
CA MET A 543 -8.37 11.02 0.89
C MET A 543 -9.08 9.67 0.78
N ALA A 544 -9.03 8.86 1.83
CA ALA A 544 -9.72 7.58 1.87
C ALA A 544 -11.14 7.72 2.42
N HIS A 545 -12.10 7.06 1.78
CA HIS A 545 -13.36 6.67 2.41
C HIS A 545 -13.04 5.62 3.48
N PHE A 546 -13.00 6.07 4.74
CA PHE A 546 -12.20 5.47 5.79
C PHE A 546 -13.03 4.62 6.74
N GLU A 547 -13.64 5.22 7.77
CA GLU A 547 -14.40 4.46 8.77
C GLU A 547 -15.52 3.59 8.18
N PRO A 548 -16.34 4.06 7.22
CA PRO A 548 -17.38 3.21 6.62
C PRO A 548 -16.78 1.97 5.93
N THR A 549 -15.66 2.12 5.22
CA THR A 549 -14.95 0.99 4.60
C THR A 549 -14.47 -0.04 5.63
N LEU A 550 -13.97 0.41 6.77
CA LEU A 550 -13.53 -0.46 7.86
C LEU A 550 -14.71 -1.19 8.51
N SER A 551 -15.82 -0.49 8.72
CA SER A 551 -17.03 -1.01 9.36
C SER A 551 -17.78 -1.99 8.45
N GLU A 552 -17.87 -1.71 7.15
CA GLU A 552 -18.63 -2.53 6.19
C GLU A 552 -17.83 -3.74 5.67
N LYS A 553 -16.52 -3.58 5.45
CA LYS A 553 -15.68 -4.63 4.83
C LYS A 553 -14.77 -5.34 5.83
N GLY A 554 -14.47 -4.71 6.96
CA GLY A 554 -13.64 -5.26 8.02
C GLY A 554 -12.42 -4.40 8.37
N ALA A 555 -11.95 -4.49 9.61
CA ALA A 555 -10.78 -3.74 10.10
C ALA A 555 -9.50 -3.97 9.28
N TRP A 556 -9.38 -5.14 8.65
CA TRP A 556 -8.29 -5.48 7.72
C TRP A 556 -8.23 -4.58 6.48
N MET A 557 -9.27 -3.78 6.20
CA MET A 557 -9.19 -2.73 5.16
C MET A 557 -8.25 -1.60 5.54
N TYR A 558 -7.95 -1.39 6.83
CA TYR A 558 -7.03 -0.33 7.26
C TYR A 558 -5.70 -0.38 6.49
N PRO A 559 -4.90 -1.46 6.54
CA PRO A 559 -3.65 -1.52 5.76
C PRO A 559 -3.88 -1.40 4.25
N ARG A 560 -5.00 -1.92 3.72
CA ARG A 560 -5.30 -1.89 2.28
C ARG A 560 -5.56 -0.50 1.72
N LEU A 561 -6.15 0.39 2.51
CA LEU A 561 -6.28 1.80 2.12
C LEU A 561 -4.90 2.45 1.93
N PHE A 562 -3.92 2.09 2.76
CA PHE A 562 -2.53 2.50 2.59
C PHE A 562 -1.88 1.81 1.37
N TRP A 563 -2.20 0.54 1.09
CA TRP A 563 -1.73 -0.14 -0.12
C TRP A 563 -2.24 0.60 -1.38
N GLU A 564 -3.51 0.96 -1.42
CA GLU A 564 -4.10 1.70 -2.55
C GLU A 564 -3.43 3.07 -2.74
N THR A 565 -3.16 3.81 -1.64
CA THR A 565 -2.40 5.07 -1.74
C THR A 565 -0.97 4.85 -2.25
N GLY A 566 -0.31 3.73 -1.90
CA GLY A 566 1.01 3.39 -2.39
C GLY A 566 1.00 3.03 -3.88
N VAL A 567 -0.01 2.29 -4.35
CA VAL A 567 -0.21 1.99 -5.78
C VAL A 567 -0.44 3.30 -6.56
N LEU A 568 -1.29 4.20 -6.06
CA LEU A 568 -1.52 5.51 -6.66
C LEU A 568 -0.24 6.37 -6.66
N GLY A 569 0.52 6.37 -5.56
CA GLY A 569 1.81 7.04 -5.49
C GLY A 569 2.82 6.46 -6.48
N GLN A 570 2.79 5.15 -6.71
CA GLN A 570 3.64 4.48 -7.68
C GLN A 570 3.34 4.94 -9.11
N VAL A 571 2.06 5.13 -9.46
CA VAL A 571 1.67 5.74 -10.74
C VAL A 571 2.26 7.13 -10.88
N LEU A 572 2.03 8.02 -9.91
CA LEU A 572 2.53 9.41 -9.95
C LEU A 572 4.05 9.48 -10.14
N TYR A 573 4.77 8.58 -9.48
CA TYR A 573 6.21 8.42 -9.60
C TYR A 573 6.65 8.02 -11.02
N LEU A 574 5.96 7.07 -11.66
CA LEU A 574 6.26 6.59 -13.00
C LEU A 574 5.89 7.63 -14.07
N GLU A 575 4.69 8.18 -13.95
CA GLU A 575 4.15 9.23 -14.81
C GLU A 575 5.06 10.47 -14.84
N ALA A 576 5.48 10.95 -13.67
CA ALA A 576 6.38 12.09 -13.56
C ALA A 576 7.70 11.84 -14.30
N HIS A 577 8.29 10.65 -14.15
CA HIS A 577 9.52 10.31 -14.85
C HIS A 577 9.31 10.14 -16.37
N ALA A 578 8.18 9.54 -16.78
CA ALA A 578 7.86 9.32 -18.19
C ALA A 578 7.72 10.64 -18.98
N VAL A 579 7.25 11.72 -18.33
CA VAL A 579 7.17 13.07 -18.92
C VAL A 579 8.45 13.91 -18.70
N GLY A 580 9.46 13.35 -18.02
CA GLY A 580 10.78 13.96 -17.85
C GLY A 580 10.94 14.87 -16.63
N ILE A 581 10.07 14.74 -15.62
CA ILE A 581 10.18 15.44 -14.33
C ILE A 581 10.30 14.42 -13.18
N SER A 582 10.07 14.84 -11.93
CA SER A 582 10.13 13.95 -10.77
C SER A 582 8.94 14.13 -9.86
N ALA A 583 8.81 13.21 -8.92
CA ALA A 583 7.80 13.28 -7.89
C ALA A 583 8.38 12.87 -6.55
N THR A 584 7.65 13.10 -5.47
CA THR A 584 7.92 12.46 -4.20
C THR A 584 6.67 12.26 -3.37
N GLY A 585 6.66 11.15 -2.64
CA GLY A 585 5.74 10.93 -1.54
C GLY A 585 6.12 11.78 -0.34
N ILE A 586 5.09 12.23 0.37
CA ILE A 586 5.20 13.06 1.56
C ILE A 586 4.46 12.34 2.69
N GLY A 587 5.23 11.67 3.55
CA GLY A 587 4.69 10.96 4.72
C GLY A 587 4.37 11.86 5.91
N CYS A 588 4.91 13.08 5.95
CA CYS A 588 4.64 14.08 6.98
C CYS A 588 3.67 15.14 6.46
N PHE A 589 2.47 15.13 7.03
CA PHE A 589 1.44 16.13 6.82
C PHE A 589 0.62 16.25 8.10
N PHE A 590 0.01 17.40 8.33
CA PHE A 590 -0.90 17.59 9.46
C PHE A 590 -2.29 17.06 9.11
N ASP A 591 -2.66 15.94 9.72
CA ASP A 591 -3.86 15.18 9.36
C ASP A 591 -5.15 16.02 9.52
N ASP A 592 -5.40 16.59 10.71
CA ASP A 592 -6.64 17.34 11.00
C ASP A 592 -6.71 18.70 10.30
N PRO A 593 -5.62 19.49 10.18
CA PRO A 593 -5.64 20.73 9.37
C PRO A 593 -6.02 20.51 7.91
N VAL A 594 -5.67 19.36 7.32
CA VAL A 594 -6.14 19.00 5.96
C VAL A 594 -7.65 18.78 5.96
N HIS A 595 -8.19 18.15 7.01
CA HIS A 595 -9.64 17.94 7.14
C HIS A 595 -10.38 19.26 7.36
N GLU A 596 -9.84 20.14 8.21
CA GLU A 596 -10.37 21.48 8.44
C GLU A 596 -10.42 22.29 7.14
N LEU A 597 -9.36 22.25 6.31
CA LEU A 597 -9.35 22.89 5.00
C LEU A 597 -10.50 22.36 4.13
N LEU A 598 -10.65 21.04 4.02
CA LEU A 598 -11.64 20.42 3.15
C LEU A 598 -13.07 20.48 3.69
N GLY A 599 -13.24 20.66 5.01
CA GLY A 599 -14.53 20.64 5.70
C GLY A 599 -14.91 19.27 6.27
N PHE A 600 -14.04 18.27 6.17
CA PHE A 600 -14.30 16.93 6.69
C PHE A 600 -14.45 16.92 8.21
N ARG A 601 -15.40 16.11 8.69
CA ARG A 601 -15.69 15.92 10.11
C ARG A 601 -15.70 14.43 10.45
N GLY A 602 -15.29 14.11 11.67
CA GLY A 602 -15.25 12.73 12.15
C GLY A 602 -14.23 11.88 11.40
N SER A 603 -14.53 10.60 11.22
CA SER A 603 -13.65 9.59 10.63
C SER A 603 -14.10 9.08 9.26
N LYS A 604 -15.14 9.67 8.66
CA LYS A 604 -15.70 9.19 7.39
C LYS A 604 -14.70 9.28 6.25
N PHE A 605 -14.02 10.42 6.10
CA PHE A 605 -12.90 10.58 5.17
C PHE A 605 -11.64 10.92 5.95
N GLN A 606 -10.50 10.29 5.62
CA GLN A 606 -9.20 10.60 6.23
C GLN A 606 -8.11 10.77 5.17
N SER A 607 -7.25 11.77 5.37
CA SER A 607 -6.00 11.96 4.62
C SER A 607 -4.99 10.86 5.00
N LEU A 608 -4.53 10.08 4.03
CA LEU A 608 -3.61 8.95 4.29
C LEU A 608 -2.20 9.19 3.76
N TYR A 609 -2.05 9.84 2.60
CA TYR A 609 -0.75 10.05 1.96
C TYR A 609 -0.71 11.36 1.19
N HIS A 610 0.41 12.08 1.20
CA HIS A 610 0.58 13.28 0.39
C HIS A 610 1.63 13.04 -0.70
N PHE A 611 1.58 13.82 -1.77
CA PHE A 611 2.46 13.68 -2.91
C PHE A 611 2.72 15.03 -3.58
N THR A 612 3.85 15.17 -4.28
CA THR A 612 4.19 16.36 -5.07
C THR A 612 4.87 15.94 -6.37
N VAL A 613 4.58 16.65 -7.45
CA VAL A 613 5.10 16.39 -8.80
C VAL A 613 5.65 17.68 -9.37
N GLY A 614 6.89 17.68 -9.87
CA GLY A 614 7.56 18.88 -10.37
C GLY A 614 8.99 18.64 -10.85
N GLY A 615 9.66 19.72 -11.26
CA GLY A 615 11.07 19.69 -11.62
C GLY A 615 11.95 19.47 -10.39
N PRO A 616 12.83 18.46 -10.37
CA PRO A 616 13.67 18.19 -9.20
C PRO A 616 14.85 19.17 -9.13
N VAL A 617 15.29 19.50 -7.92
CA VAL A 617 16.65 20.04 -7.71
C VAL A 617 17.64 18.89 -7.70
N LEU A 618 18.64 18.95 -8.58
CA LEU A 618 19.69 17.92 -8.67
C LEU A 618 20.91 18.30 -7.82
N ASP A 619 21.16 17.54 -6.74
CA ASP A 619 22.38 17.69 -5.95
C ASP A 619 23.57 17.00 -6.64
N LYS A 620 24.41 17.79 -7.32
CA LYS A 620 25.59 17.32 -8.04
C LYS A 620 26.70 16.76 -7.13
N ARG A 621 26.60 16.94 -5.80
CA ARG A 621 27.56 16.39 -4.83
C ARG A 621 27.30 14.91 -4.54
N ILE A 622 26.09 14.42 -4.81
CA ILE A 622 25.73 13.02 -4.57
C ILE A 622 26.12 12.19 -5.79
N MET A 623 27.10 11.32 -5.62
CA MET A 623 27.51 10.39 -6.68
C MET A 623 26.50 9.24 -6.79
N SER A 624 26.23 8.83 -8.03
CA SER A 624 25.42 7.64 -8.33
C SER A 624 26.32 6.50 -8.77
N LEU A 625 26.14 5.34 -8.15
CA LEU A 625 26.85 4.10 -8.46
C LEU A 625 25.87 3.06 -9.02
N PRO A 626 26.34 2.10 -9.84
CA PRO A 626 25.48 1.06 -10.41
C PRO A 626 24.86 0.21 -9.31
N ALA A 627 23.68 -0.35 -9.56
CA ALA A 627 23.00 -1.25 -8.62
C ALA A 627 23.83 -2.52 -8.32
N TYR A 628 24.43 -3.09 -9.37
CA TYR A 628 25.20 -4.34 -9.32
C TYR A 628 26.42 -4.26 -10.27
N PRO A 629 27.59 -4.80 -9.88
CA PRO A 629 27.94 -5.08 -8.49
C PRO A 629 27.91 -3.78 -7.67
N GLY A 630 27.36 -3.84 -6.46
CA GLY A 630 27.34 -2.71 -5.53
C GLY A 630 28.71 -2.45 -4.91
N PRO A 631 28.83 -1.41 -4.07
CA PRO A 631 30.02 -1.15 -3.26
C PRO A 631 30.41 -2.38 -2.41
N SER A 632 31.71 -2.64 -2.26
CA SER A 632 32.24 -3.79 -1.52
C SER A 632 32.21 -3.64 0.00
N ILE A 633 31.89 -2.45 0.51
CA ILE A 633 31.76 -2.16 1.94
C ILE A 633 30.27 -2.06 2.23
N ASP A 634 29.79 -2.91 3.14
CA ASP A 634 28.47 -2.77 3.73
C ASP A 634 28.47 -1.49 4.55
N ALA A 635 27.72 -0.49 4.07
CA ALA A 635 27.60 0.81 4.70
C ALA A 635 26.82 0.75 6.02
#